data_AF-A0A0C9ZDK1-F1
#
_entry.id   AF-A0A0C9ZDK1-F1
#
_cell.length_a   1.000
_cell.length_b   1.000
_cell.length_c   1.000
_cell.angle_alpha   90.00
_cell.angle_beta   90.00
_cell.angle_gamma   90.00
#
_symmetry.space_group_name_H-M   'P 1'
#
loop_
_entity.id
_entity.type
_entity.pdbx_description
1 polymer ?
#
loop_
_entity_poly.entity_id
_entity_poly.type
_entity_poly.pdbx_seq_one_letter_code
_entity_poly.pdbx_strand_id
1 'polypeptide(L)'
;MLRHKQRNGQSRKFDDKGLHAVYEPFWKDLPFTNIFTCFTPDILHQLHKGVLQWCITIVGEKEVDACFQVMSQYPGLRHFAKGISTVSQWTGTEHREMERVFMGLLSGAVEERILVVIHSLLNFIYYAQCQQHMDLSLKVMEDCFKTFHDHKHVLIDLQICEDFNIPKIHSLRHYVSSIQALGTVVLPWLG
;
A
#
# COMPACT_ATOMS: atom_id res chain seq x y z
N MET A 1 14.84 30.37 19.82
CA MET A 1 15.22 31.34 18.77
C MET A 1 15.02 30.65 17.42
N LEU A 2 13.90 30.91 16.75
CA LEU A 2 13.51 30.28 15.48
C LEU A 2 14.39 30.85 14.35
N ARG A 3 15.33 30.07 13.81
CA ARG A 3 16.10 30.47 12.62
C ARG A 3 15.25 30.26 11.38
N HIS A 4 15.00 31.36 10.68
CA HIS A 4 14.26 31.41 9.43
C HIS A 4 15.04 30.71 8.29
N LYS A 5 14.28 29.99 7.44
CA LYS A 5 14.69 29.32 6.19
C LYS A 5 15.74 30.12 5.39
N GLN A 6 16.95 29.58 5.26
CA GLN A 6 17.73 29.81 4.04
C GLN A 6 17.15 28.91 2.94
N ARG A 7 16.72 29.51 1.83
CA ARG A 7 16.35 28.78 0.63
C ARG A 7 17.63 28.13 0.09
N ASN A 8 17.76 26.82 0.27
CA ASN A 8 18.82 26.04 -0.36
C ASN A 8 18.75 26.26 -1.88
N GLY A 9 19.81 26.81 -2.46
CA GLY A 9 19.99 26.81 -3.91
C GLY A 9 20.19 25.37 -4.36
N GLN A 10 19.10 24.69 -4.68
CA GLN A 10 19.13 23.30 -5.14
C GLN A 10 19.75 23.28 -6.54
N SER A 11 20.82 22.50 -6.70
CA SER A 11 21.40 22.25 -8.02
C SER A 11 20.46 21.33 -8.78
N ARG A 12 20.04 21.73 -10.00
CA ARG A 12 19.11 20.97 -10.87
C ARG A 12 19.47 19.48 -10.99
N LYS A 13 20.75 19.12 -10.89
CA LYS A 13 21.26 17.74 -10.95
C LYS A 13 20.71 16.82 -9.86
N PHE A 14 20.27 17.36 -8.71
CA PHE A 14 19.69 16.57 -7.62
C PHE A 14 18.17 16.44 -7.75
N ASP A 15 17.52 17.43 -8.33
CA ASP A 15 16.08 17.42 -8.59
C ASP A 15 15.72 16.32 -9.59
N ASP A 16 16.54 16.15 -10.64
CA ASP A 16 16.40 15.07 -11.63
C ASP A 16 16.50 13.66 -11.00
N LYS A 17 17.05 13.57 -9.78
CA LYS A 17 17.17 12.31 -9.00
C LYS A 17 16.18 12.24 -7.83
N GLY A 18 15.26 13.20 -7.70
CA GLY A 18 14.33 13.29 -6.58
C GLY A 18 15.00 13.51 -5.22
N LEU A 19 16.24 14.02 -5.19
CA LEU A 19 17.00 14.23 -3.96
C LEU A 19 16.80 15.65 -3.43
N HIS A 20 16.28 15.75 -2.21
CA HIS A 20 16.05 17.00 -1.52
C HIS A 20 17.11 17.29 -0.46
N ALA A 21 17.71 18.47 -0.53
CA ALA A 21 18.68 18.90 0.47
C ALA A 21 17.96 19.25 1.78
N VAL A 22 18.21 18.45 2.84
CA VAL A 22 17.72 18.72 4.20
C VAL A 22 18.78 19.54 4.93
N TYR A 23 18.53 20.82 5.13
CA TYR A 23 19.40 21.70 5.91
C TYR A 23 19.12 21.53 7.40
N GLU A 24 20.17 21.24 8.18
CA GLU A 24 20.13 21.05 9.64
C GLU A 24 18.91 20.25 10.12
N PRO A 25 18.86 18.94 9.81
CA PRO A 25 17.77 18.09 10.29
C PRO A 25 17.71 18.11 11.82
N PHE A 26 16.52 17.96 12.39
CA PHE A 26 16.35 18.01 13.85
C PHE A 26 17.14 16.90 14.58
N TRP A 27 17.48 15.82 13.89
CA TRP A 27 18.29 14.69 14.40
C TRP A 27 19.80 14.85 14.17
N LYS A 28 20.27 16.03 13.73
CA LYS A 28 21.71 16.31 13.48
C LYS A 28 22.59 15.92 14.66
N ASP A 29 22.13 16.20 15.88
CA ASP A 29 22.89 15.99 17.12
C ASP A 29 22.63 14.60 17.75
N LEU A 30 22.06 13.65 16.99
CA LEU A 30 21.82 12.27 17.39
C LEU A 30 22.73 11.30 16.60
N PRO A 31 24.05 11.27 16.85
CA PRO A 31 25.02 10.57 15.99
C PRO A 31 24.88 9.04 15.98
N PHE A 32 24.20 8.46 16.97
CA PHE A 32 23.99 7.02 17.09
C PHE A 32 22.57 6.59 16.69
N THR A 33 21.73 7.53 16.23
CA THR A 33 20.33 7.26 15.86
C THR A 33 20.20 7.28 14.35
N ASN A 34 19.89 6.13 13.76
CA ASN A 34 19.40 6.10 12.39
C ASN A 34 17.91 6.50 12.40
N ILE A 35 17.60 7.77 12.14
CA ILE A 35 16.20 8.23 12.17
C ILE A 35 15.29 7.44 11.22
N PHE A 36 15.84 6.88 10.15
CA PHE A 36 15.07 6.14 9.15
C PHE A 36 14.48 4.83 9.70
N THR A 37 15.06 4.27 10.76
CA THR A 37 14.52 3.08 11.44
C THR A 37 13.41 3.42 12.43
N CYS A 38 13.17 4.71 12.72
CA CYS A 38 12.13 5.14 13.64
C CYS A 38 10.78 5.39 12.96
N PHE A 39 10.74 5.40 11.63
CA PHE A 39 9.48 5.55 10.91
C PHE A 39 8.73 4.22 10.88
N THR A 40 7.54 4.21 11.47
CA THR A 40 6.62 3.08 11.36
C THR A 40 6.01 3.02 9.96
N PRO A 41 5.66 1.83 9.47
CA PRO A 41 4.98 1.69 8.18
C PRO A 41 3.65 2.45 8.16
N ASP A 42 3.37 3.16 7.07
CA ASP A 42 2.12 3.93 6.93
C ASP A 42 1.12 3.15 6.08
N ILE A 43 0.23 2.41 6.75
CA ILE A 43 -0.82 1.61 6.10
C ILE A 43 -1.70 2.47 5.19
N LEU A 44 -2.07 3.68 5.62
CA LEU A 44 -3.00 4.51 4.87
C LEU A 44 -2.39 5.01 3.56
N HIS A 45 -1.20 5.60 3.63
CA HIS A 45 -0.60 6.23 2.45
C HIS A 45 0.18 5.27 1.56
N GLN A 46 0.80 4.24 2.15
CA GLN A 46 1.60 3.27 1.38
C GLN A 46 0.73 2.14 0.86
N LEU A 47 -0.12 1.53 1.71
CA LEU A 47 -0.92 0.38 1.31
C LEU A 47 -2.21 0.82 0.61
N HIS A 48 -3.12 1.51 1.30
CA HIS A 48 -4.43 1.83 0.71
C HIS A 48 -4.33 2.85 -0.44
N LYS A 49 -3.76 4.04 -0.21
CA LYS A 49 -3.59 5.08 -1.26
C LYS A 49 -2.44 4.79 -2.21
N GLY A 50 -1.79 3.65 -2.08
CA GLY A 50 -0.63 3.28 -2.88
C GLY A 50 -0.85 1.98 -3.61
N VAL A 51 -0.58 0.88 -2.92
CA VAL A 51 -0.64 -0.47 -3.49
C VAL A 51 -2.06 -0.86 -3.89
N LEU A 52 -3.06 -0.66 -3.05
CA LEU A 52 -4.46 -1.00 -3.36
C LEU A 52 -5.00 -0.18 -4.54
N GLN A 53 -4.74 1.13 -4.55
CA GLN A 53 -5.12 1.97 -5.69
C GLN A 53 -4.45 1.51 -6.99
N TRP A 54 -3.18 1.12 -6.93
CA TRP A 54 -2.47 0.56 -8.08
C TRP A 54 -3.09 -0.76 -8.55
N CYS A 55 -3.51 -1.65 -7.64
CA CYS A 55 -4.25 -2.85 -7.98
C CYS A 55 -5.57 -2.55 -8.70
N ILE A 56 -6.31 -1.52 -8.27
CA ILE A 56 -7.54 -1.08 -8.95
C ILE A 56 -7.23 -0.61 -10.38
N THR A 57 -6.12 0.10 -10.59
CA THR A 57 -5.69 0.53 -11.92
C THR A 57 -5.33 -0.65 -12.84
N ILE A 58 -4.75 -1.73 -12.30
CA ILE A 58 -4.44 -2.96 -13.06
C ILE A 58 -5.72 -3.63 -13.58
N VAL A 59 -6.76 -3.73 -12.75
CA VAL A 59 -8.06 -4.30 -13.15
C VAL A 59 -8.81 -3.35 -14.08
N GLY A 60 -8.70 -2.05 -13.82
CA GLY A 60 -9.41 -0.98 -14.52
C GLY A 60 -10.62 -0.49 -13.74
N GLU A 61 -10.66 0.82 -13.46
CA GLU A 61 -11.68 1.43 -12.59
C GLU A 61 -13.13 1.17 -13.04
N LYS A 62 -13.37 1.15 -14.36
CA LYS A 62 -14.70 0.87 -14.91
C LYS A 62 -15.15 -0.57 -14.66
N GLU A 63 -14.24 -1.52 -14.82
CA GLU A 63 -14.51 -2.94 -14.56
C GLU A 63 -14.79 -3.13 -13.08
N VAL A 64 -13.94 -2.55 -12.23
CA VAL A 64 -14.12 -2.57 -10.78
C VAL A 64 -15.49 -2.02 -10.39
N ASP A 65 -15.85 -0.82 -10.86
CA ASP A 65 -17.17 -0.23 -10.57
C ASP A 65 -18.33 -1.11 -11.05
N ALA A 66 -18.25 -1.67 -12.27
CA ALA A 66 -19.28 -2.56 -12.80
C ALA A 66 -19.44 -3.81 -11.92
N CYS A 67 -18.33 -4.42 -11.52
CA CYS A 67 -18.32 -5.56 -10.60
C CYS A 67 -18.97 -5.22 -9.25
N PHE A 68 -18.63 -4.06 -8.67
CA PHE A 68 -19.22 -3.59 -7.40
C PHE A 68 -20.73 -3.32 -7.51
N GLN A 69 -21.19 -2.80 -8.64
CA GLN A 69 -22.61 -2.52 -8.88
C GLN A 69 -23.43 -3.80 -9.07
N VAL A 70 -22.87 -4.82 -9.72
CA VAL A 70 -23.55 -6.11 -9.98
C VAL A 70 -23.55 -7.03 -8.77
N MET A 71 -22.62 -6.85 -7.83
CA MET A 71 -22.50 -7.70 -6.65
C MET A 71 -23.81 -7.74 -5.84
N SER A 72 -24.29 -8.96 -5.56
CA SER A 72 -25.47 -9.16 -4.71
C SER A 72 -25.21 -8.72 -3.27
N GLN A 73 -26.26 -8.22 -2.62
CA GLN A 73 -26.18 -7.83 -1.21
C GLN A 73 -25.97 -9.06 -0.33
N TYR A 74 -25.02 -8.97 0.60
CA TYR A 74 -24.74 -10.03 1.57
C TYR A 74 -24.73 -9.45 2.99
N PRO A 75 -25.38 -10.11 3.97
CA PRO A 75 -25.35 -9.66 5.36
C PRO A 75 -23.91 -9.56 5.88
N GLY A 76 -23.51 -8.39 6.35
CA GLY A 76 -22.16 -8.17 6.90
C GLY A 76 -21.09 -7.74 5.89
N LEU A 77 -21.45 -7.54 4.62
CA LEU A 77 -20.59 -6.86 3.63
C LEU A 77 -21.26 -5.56 3.16
N ARG A 78 -20.46 -4.50 3.03
CA ARG A 78 -20.95 -3.24 2.46
C ARG A 78 -21.22 -3.39 0.96
N HIS A 79 -22.42 -3.00 0.53
CA HIS A 79 -22.77 -2.93 -0.88
C HIS A 79 -22.50 -1.54 -1.46
N PHE A 80 -21.81 -1.48 -2.61
CA PHE A 80 -21.44 -0.25 -3.31
C PHE A 80 -22.28 -0.08 -4.58
N ALA A 81 -23.56 0.24 -4.42
CA ALA A 81 -24.54 0.30 -5.51
C ALA A 81 -24.20 1.28 -6.65
N LYS A 82 -23.32 2.26 -6.40
CA LYS A 82 -22.85 3.23 -7.41
C LYS A 82 -21.41 2.99 -7.83
N GLY A 83 -20.81 1.85 -7.47
CA GLY A 83 -19.38 1.63 -7.58
C GLY A 83 -18.59 2.36 -6.49
N ILE A 84 -17.27 2.21 -6.55
CA ILE A 84 -16.32 2.79 -5.57
C ILE A 84 -15.73 4.12 -6.04
N SER A 85 -15.79 4.43 -7.34
CA SER A 85 -15.30 5.71 -7.89
C SER A 85 -16.02 6.94 -7.32
N THR A 86 -17.26 6.76 -6.86
CA THR A 86 -18.07 7.85 -6.27
C THR A 86 -17.65 8.22 -4.85
N VAL A 87 -16.81 7.42 -4.20
CA VAL A 87 -16.35 7.64 -2.82
C VAL A 87 -15.12 8.54 -2.84
N SER A 88 -15.32 9.83 -2.53
CA SER A 88 -14.25 10.83 -2.51
C SER A 88 -13.43 10.84 -1.21
N GLN A 89 -14.01 10.35 -0.11
CA GLN A 89 -13.37 10.26 1.20
C GLN A 89 -13.59 8.86 1.77
N TRP A 90 -12.49 8.17 2.02
CA TRP A 90 -12.48 6.83 2.57
C TRP A 90 -12.10 6.85 4.04
N THR A 91 -12.90 6.19 4.88
CA THR A 91 -12.52 5.81 6.24
C THR A 91 -11.76 4.48 6.24
N GLY A 92 -11.03 4.18 7.32
CA GLY A 92 -10.33 2.90 7.46
C GLY A 92 -11.29 1.70 7.39
N THR A 93 -12.46 1.79 8.02
CA THR A 93 -13.52 0.77 7.94
C THR A 93 -14.02 0.58 6.52
N GLU A 94 -14.18 1.67 5.75
CA GLU A 94 -14.60 1.58 4.36
C GLU A 94 -13.55 0.93 3.46
N HIS A 95 -12.27 1.23 3.65
CA HIS A 95 -11.19 0.53 2.95
C HIS A 95 -11.22 -0.97 3.22
N ARG A 96 -11.39 -1.37 4.48
CA ARG A 96 -11.45 -2.79 4.86
C ARG A 96 -12.64 -3.53 4.25
N GLU A 97 -13.82 -2.91 4.26
CA GLU A 97 -15.02 -3.49 3.64
C GLU A 97 -14.87 -3.56 2.12
N MET A 98 -14.28 -2.54 1.50
CA MET A 98 -13.98 -2.54 0.07
C MET A 98 -12.98 -3.66 -0.29
N GLU A 99 -11.91 -3.84 0.48
CA GLU A 99 -10.92 -4.91 0.25
C GLU A 99 -11.52 -6.32 0.30
N ARG A 100 -12.43 -6.56 1.26
CA ARG A 100 -13.14 -7.85 1.38
C ARG A 100 -13.96 -8.16 0.15
N VAL A 101 -14.69 -7.17 -0.35
CA VAL A 101 -15.48 -7.30 -1.58
C VAL A 101 -14.55 -7.45 -2.78
N PHE A 102 -13.53 -6.62 -2.88
CA PHE A 102 -12.59 -6.58 -4.00
C PHE A 102 -11.92 -7.93 -4.23
N MET A 103 -11.50 -8.65 -3.17
CA MET A 103 -10.97 -10.01 -3.29
C MET A 103 -11.93 -10.97 -4.00
N GLY A 104 -13.23 -10.90 -3.72
CA GLY A 104 -14.24 -11.73 -4.37
C GLY A 104 -14.48 -11.36 -5.84
N LEU A 105 -14.39 -10.07 -6.17
CA LEU A 105 -14.61 -9.55 -7.53
C LEU A 105 -13.51 -9.96 -8.51
N LEU A 106 -12.28 -10.15 -8.05
CA LEU A 106 -11.18 -10.52 -8.93
C LEU A 106 -11.38 -11.89 -9.60
N SER A 107 -12.21 -12.76 -9.01
CA SER A 107 -12.58 -14.05 -9.59
C SER A 107 -13.48 -13.85 -10.82
N GLY A 108 -12.87 -13.84 -12.00
CA GLY A 108 -13.55 -13.67 -13.29
C GLY A 108 -13.37 -12.30 -13.94
N ALA A 109 -12.85 -11.30 -13.21
CA ALA A 109 -12.53 -9.98 -13.76
C ALA A 109 -11.13 -9.90 -14.39
N VAL A 110 -10.20 -10.77 -13.97
CA VAL A 110 -8.82 -10.79 -14.47
C VAL A 110 -8.34 -12.20 -14.81
N GLU A 111 -7.30 -12.28 -15.65
CA GLU A 111 -6.61 -13.54 -15.94
C GLU A 111 -5.97 -14.12 -14.65
N GLU A 112 -5.94 -15.46 -14.53
CA GLU A 112 -5.43 -16.18 -13.36
C GLU A 112 -4.02 -15.73 -12.92
N ARG A 113 -3.12 -15.43 -13.86
CA ARG A 113 -1.77 -14.96 -13.54
C ARG A 113 -1.77 -13.56 -12.89
N ILE A 114 -2.65 -12.67 -13.35
CA ILE A 114 -2.86 -11.35 -12.75
C ILE A 114 -3.53 -11.50 -11.38
N LEU A 115 -4.49 -12.43 -11.27
CA LEU A 115 -5.18 -12.73 -10.02
C LEU A 115 -4.18 -13.07 -8.91
N VAL A 116 -3.20 -13.94 -9.17
CA VAL A 116 -2.16 -14.29 -8.18
C VAL A 116 -1.41 -13.05 -7.69
N VAL A 117 -1.02 -12.15 -8.60
CA VAL A 117 -0.29 -10.91 -8.27
C VAL A 117 -1.14 -10.00 -7.39
N ILE A 118 -2.36 -9.68 -7.79
CA ILE A 118 -3.24 -8.78 -7.03
C ILE A 118 -3.63 -9.42 -5.69
N HIS A 119 -3.99 -10.70 -5.69
CA HIS A 119 -4.40 -11.42 -4.50
C HIS A 119 -3.28 -11.49 -3.45
N SER A 120 -2.03 -11.68 -3.88
CA SER A 120 -0.87 -11.66 -2.97
C SER A 120 -0.68 -10.30 -2.29
N LEU A 121 -0.88 -9.19 -3.03
CA LEU A 121 -0.84 -7.84 -2.46
C LEU A 121 -2.01 -7.57 -1.52
N LEU A 122 -3.23 -7.95 -1.88
CA LEU A 122 -4.40 -7.77 -1.01
C LEU A 122 -4.26 -8.54 0.30
N ASN A 123 -3.77 -9.77 0.26
CA ASN A 123 -3.49 -10.54 1.48
C ASN A 123 -2.40 -9.86 2.32
N PHE A 124 -1.34 -9.34 1.70
CA PHE A 124 -0.33 -8.57 2.42
C PHE A 124 -0.96 -7.38 3.17
N ILE A 125 -1.81 -6.62 2.48
CA ILE A 125 -2.49 -5.45 3.07
C ILE A 125 -3.44 -5.87 4.19
N TYR A 126 -4.16 -6.97 4.01
CA TYR A 126 -5.06 -7.52 5.02
C TYR A 126 -4.30 -7.91 6.30
N TYR A 127 -3.18 -8.64 6.16
CA TYR A 127 -2.38 -9.04 7.31
C TYR A 127 -1.66 -7.85 7.96
N ALA A 128 -1.20 -6.86 7.19
CA ALA A 128 -0.56 -5.66 7.74
C ALA A 128 -1.48 -4.85 8.67
N GLN A 129 -2.81 -5.01 8.55
CA GLN A 129 -3.81 -4.35 9.39
C GLN A 129 -4.10 -5.11 10.70
N CYS A 130 -3.50 -6.28 10.92
CA CYS A 130 -3.71 -7.02 12.16
C CYS A 130 -3.21 -6.22 13.38
N GLN A 131 -4.09 -6.04 14.37
CA GLN A 131 -3.72 -5.37 15.61
C GLN A 131 -2.65 -6.14 16.41
N GLN A 132 -2.58 -7.45 16.19
CA GLN A 132 -1.62 -8.35 16.81
C GLN A 132 -1.04 -9.28 15.75
N HIS A 133 0.28 -9.46 15.79
CA HIS A 133 0.98 -10.39 14.91
C HIS A 133 1.57 -11.55 15.72
N MET A 134 1.56 -12.72 15.09
CA MET A 134 2.28 -13.92 15.51
C MET A 134 3.33 -14.22 14.44
N ASP A 135 4.31 -15.06 14.75
CA ASP A 135 5.31 -15.50 13.77
C ASP A 135 4.67 -16.05 12.50
N LEU A 136 3.54 -16.76 12.64
CA LEU A 136 2.78 -17.26 11.49
C LEU A 136 2.20 -16.13 10.62
N SER A 137 1.62 -15.08 11.21
CA SER A 137 1.05 -13.99 10.40
C SER A 137 2.13 -13.14 9.75
N LEU A 138 3.28 -12.96 10.40
CA LEU A 138 4.45 -12.33 9.79
C LEU A 138 4.99 -13.17 8.63
N LYS A 139 5.08 -14.49 8.82
CA LYS A 139 5.50 -15.41 7.76
C LYS A 139 4.59 -15.36 6.54
N VAL A 140 3.27 -15.31 6.77
CA VAL A 140 2.29 -15.16 5.68
C VAL A 140 2.49 -13.83 4.93
N MET A 141 2.81 -12.73 5.62
CA MET A 141 3.13 -11.46 4.94
C MET A 141 4.38 -11.58 4.07
N GLU A 142 5.44 -12.20 4.56
CA GLU A 142 6.65 -12.45 3.76
C GLU A 142 6.34 -13.31 2.53
N ASP A 143 5.54 -14.36 2.70
CA ASP A 143 5.18 -15.27 1.62
C ASP A 143 4.27 -14.60 0.59
N CYS A 144 3.37 -13.70 1.02
CA CYS A 144 2.58 -12.85 0.13
C CYS A 144 3.49 -11.94 -0.71
N PHE A 145 4.44 -11.25 -0.08
CA PHE A 145 5.37 -10.39 -0.78
C PHE A 145 6.30 -11.17 -1.73
N LYS A 146 6.73 -12.36 -1.33
CA LYS A 146 7.49 -13.27 -2.19
C LYS A 146 6.67 -13.70 -3.40
N THR A 147 5.42 -14.13 -3.18
CA THR A 147 4.50 -14.54 -4.26
C THR A 147 4.29 -13.41 -5.27
N PHE A 148 4.07 -12.18 -4.79
CA PHE A 148 4.02 -10.99 -5.64
C PHE A 148 5.29 -10.87 -6.50
N HIS A 149 6.47 -10.95 -5.86
CA HIS A 149 7.75 -10.81 -6.54
C HIS A 149 8.01 -11.88 -7.60
N ASP A 150 7.64 -13.13 -7.32
CA ASP A 150 7.82 -14.25 -8.23
C ASP A 150 6.93 -14.13 -9.49
N HIS A 151 5.75 -13.50 -9.37
CA HIS A 151 4.73 -13.48 -10.43
C HIS A 151 4.57 -12.13 -11.15
N LYS A 152 5.01 -11.01 -10.56
CA LYS A 152 4.73 -9.66 -11.07
C LYS A 152 5.14 -9.43 -12.52
N HIS A 153 6.15 -10.15 -13.03
CA HIS A 153 6.65 -9.97 -14.40
C HIS A 153 5.56 -10.14 -15.47
N VAL A 154 4.51 -10.92 -15.17
CA VAL A 154 3.35 -11.06 -16.06
C VAL A 154 2.69 -9.72 -16.41
N LEU A 155 2.76 -8.72 -15.53
CA LEU A 155 2.22 -7.38 -15.80
C LEU A 155 3.04 -6.63 -16.86
N ILE A 156 4.35 -6.90 -16.96
CA ILE A 156 5.20 -6.36 -18.02
C ILE A 156 4.94 -7.11 -19.32
N ASP A 157 4.86 -8.45 -19.26
CA ASP A 157 4.62 -9.29 -20.43
C ASP A 157 3.29 -8.96 -21.11
N LEU A 158 2.27 -8.60 -20.32
CA LEU A 158 0.97 -8.15 -20.79
C LEU A 158 0.88 -6.65 -21.08
N GLN A 159 2.00 -5.91 -20.97
CA GLN A 159 2.08 -4.46 -21.21
C GLN A 159 1.14 -3.62 -20.34
N ILE A 160 0.79 -4.13 -19.15
CA ILE A 160 -0.01 -3.43 -18.14
C ILE A 160 0.86 -2.42 -17.36
N CYS A 161 2.14 -2.74 -17.20
CA CYS A 161 3.09 -1.93 -16.44
C CYS A 161 4.47 -1.93 -17.12
N GLU A 162 5.14 -0.78 -17.19
CA GLU A 162 6.47 -0.66 -17.81
C GLU A 162 7.58 -1.13 -16.86
N ASP A 163 7.47 -0.80 -15.58
CA ASP A 163 8.43 -1.19 -14.54
C ASP A 163 7.79 -1.29 -13.15
N PHE A 164 8.57 -1.70 -12.15
CA PHE A 164 8.15 -1.75 -10.75
C PHE A 164 8.88 -0.74 -9.87
N ASN A 165 9.35 0.38 -10.42
CA ASN A 165 10.01 1.46 -9.69
C ASN A 165 8.98 2.30 -8.92
N ILE A 166 8.10 1.63 -8.17
CA ILE A 166 7.03 2.22 -7.39
C ILE A 166 7.49 2.23 -5.92
N PRO A 167 7.83 3.40 -5.34
CA PRO A 167 8.39 3.48 -3.98
C PRO A 167 7.52 2.81 -2.92
N LYS A 168 6.19 2.86 -3.10
CA LYS A 168 5.19 2.25 -2.21
C LYS A 168 5.18 0.72 -2.27
N ILE A 169 5.57 0.11 -3.40
CA ILE A 169 5.74 -1.35 -3.49
C ILE A 169 7.07 -1.76 -2.85
N HIS A 170 8.13 -0.95 -3.05
CA HIS A 170 9.42 -1.22 -2.42
C HIS A 170 9.32 -1.21 -0.89
N SER A 171 8.52 -0.31 -0.31
CA SER A 171 8.37 -0.21 1.14
C SER A 171 7.81 -1.48 1.78
N LEU A 172 7.05 -2.31 1.05
CA LEU A 172 6.51 -3.59 1.53
C LEU A 172 7.60 -4.52 2.08
N ARG A 173 8.81 -4.47 1.51
CA ARG A 173 9.96 -5.25 1.97
C ARG A 173 10.30 -5.02 3.44
N HIS A 174 9.99 -3.83 3.96
CA HIS A 174 10.41 -3.41 5.30
C HIS A 174 9.33 -3.62 6.36
N TYR A 175 8.08 -3.89 5.98
CA TYR A 175 6.96 -3.98 6.92
C TYR A 175 7.19 -5.01 8.02
N VAL A 176 7.59 -6.24 7.67
CA VAL A 176 7.76 -7.32 8.66
C VAL A 176 8.85 -6.96 9.68
N SER A 177 10.00 -6.50 9.21
CA SER A 177 11.09 -6.04 10.08
C SER A 177 10.67 -4.84 10.95
N SER A 178 9.88 -3.92 10.39
CA SER A 178 9.39 -2.76 11.14
C SER A 178 8.36 -3.16 12.20
N ILE A 179 7.46 -4.10 11.91
CA ILE A 179 6.49 -4.63 12.87
C ILE A 179 7.20 -5.32 14.03
N GLN A 180 8.25 -6.10 13.74
CA GLN A 180 9.06 -6.75 14.76
C GLN A 180 9.82 -5.75 15.64
N ALA A 181 10.35 -4.67 15.05
CA ALA A 181 11.16 -3.68 15.76
C ALA A 181 10.34 -2.65 16.54
N LEU A 182 9.18 -2.24 16.01
CA LEU A 182 8.41 -1.08 16.50
C LEU A 182 7.01 -1.44 16.98
N GLY A 183 6.57 -2.69 16.78
CA GLY A 183 5.21 -3.14 17.07
C GLY A 183 4.24 -2.89 15.92
N THR A 184 2.97 -3.24 16.16
CA THR A 184 1.90 -3.12 15.16
C THR A 184 1.49 -1.67 14.98
N VAL A 185 1.11 -1.31 13.74
CA VAL A 185 0.63 0.03 13.44
C VAL A 185 -0.84 0.08 13.81
N VAL A 186 -1.16 0.73 14.93
CA VAL A 186 -2.56 1.02 15.28
C VAL A 186 -3.02 2.15 14.36
N LEU A 187 -3.97 1.87 13.46
CA LEU A 187 -4.69 2.92 12.76
C LEU A 187 -5.39 3.79 13.82
N PRO A 188 -5.03 5.08 13.98
CA PRO A 188 -5.59 5.94 15.05
C PRO A 188 -7.09 6.22 14.91
N TRP A 189 -7.75 5.68 13.89
CA TRP A 189 -9.15 5.93 13.52
C TRP A 189 -10.07 4.73 13.78
N LEU A 190 -9.68 3.82 14.68
CA LEU A 190 -10.55 2.75 15.19
C LEU A 190 -11.24 3.12 16.51
N GLY A 191 -11.44 4.42 16.76
CA GLY A 191 -12.21 4.97 17.88
C GLY A 191 -13.43 5.75 17.39
#